data_AF-A0A3D6C6M7-F1
#
_entry.id   AF-A0A3D6C6M7-F1
#
_cell.length_a   1.000
_cell.length_b   1.000
_cell.length_c   1.000
_cell.angle_alpha   90.00
_cell.angle_beta   90.00
_cell.angle_gamma   90.00
#
_symmetry.space_group_name_H-M   'P 1'
#
loop_
_entity.id
_entity.type
_entity.pdbx_description
1 polymer ?
#
loop_
_entity_poly.entity_id
_entity_poly.type
_entity_poly.pdbx_seq_one_letter_code
_entity_poly.pdbx_strand_id
1 'polypeptide(L)'
;MAFMNKFIPSEKRKLSTDTYEDIILNLNNILNTKKNYGSLLEDFGIRDLNEFNNKEGIIRIVMQEVVKNIETYEPRLTVQEIESVDSKSLFQLSFKIRCVLKDEKRSLNMVFDSIMNSFLIN
;
A
#
# COMPACT_ATOMS: atom_id res chain seq x y z
N MET A 1 18.92 -9.26 21.09
CA MET A 1 17.82 -8.26 21.20
C MET A 1 17.55 -7.78 19.76
N ALA A 2 16.39 -7.87 19.13
CA ALA A 2 15.02 -8.05 19.59
C ALA A 2 14.24 -8.87 18.53
N PHE A 3 13.83 -10.08 18.90
CA PHE A 3 12.63 -10.73 18.37
C PHE A 3 11.55 -10.47 19.42
N MET A 4 10.31 -10.17 19.01
CA MET A 4 9.14 -9.86 19.87
C MET A 4 8.74 -8.38 19.99
N ASN A 5 8.46 -7.73 18.85
CA ASN A 5 7.43 -6.68 18.81
C ASN A 5 6.16 -7.12 18.05
N LYS A 6 6.02 -8.42 17.75
CA LYS A 6 4.86 -8.99 17.03
C LYS A 6 3.64 -9.28 17.95
N PHE A 7 3.71 -8.90 19.22
CA PHE A 7 2.60 -9.07 20.17
C PHE A 7 2.26 -7.73 20.81
N ILE A 8 1.67 -6.84 20.01
CA ILE A 8 0.94 -5.69 20.57
C ILE A 8 -0.30 -6.26 21.28
N PRO A 9 -0.55 -5.93 22.55
CA PRO A 9 -1.65 -6.47 23.32
C PRO A 9 -3.00 -6.22 22.64
N SER A 10 -3.82 -7.26 22.59
CA SER A 10 -5.15 -7.33 21.99
C SER A 10 -6.20 -6.38 22.59
N GLU A 11 -5.86 -5.59 23.60
CA GLU A 11 -6.78 -4.68 24.31
C GLU A 11 -6.93 -3.29 23.67
N LYS A 12 -6.08 -2.91 22.70
CA LYS A 12 -6.27 -1.68 21.90
C LYS A 12 -7.08 -1.89 20.61
N ARG A 13 -7.59 -3.09 20.36
CA ARG A 13 -8.62 -3.31 19.32
C ARG A 13 -10.00 -2.92 19.86
N LYS A 14 -10.16 -1.64 20.24
CA LYS A 14 -11.50 -1.05 20.24
C LYS A 14 -11.93 -0.95 18.78
N LEU A 15 -12.70 -1.94 18.33
CA LEU A 15 -13.47 -1.85 17.10
C LEU A 15 -14.42 -0.65 17.23
N SER A 16 -14.11 0.45 16.55
CA SER A 16 -15.01 1.47 15.99
C SER A 16 -14.13 2.67 15.64
N THR A 17 -13.81 2.87 14.36
CA THR A 17 -14.63 3.72 13.48
C THR A 17 -14.12 3.54 12.04
N ASP A 18 -14.99 3.66 11.03
CA ASP A 18 -14.63 3.72 9.61
C ASP A 18 -13.80 4.98 9.27
N THR A 19 -12.66 5.15 9.93
CA THR A 19 -11.87 6.36 9.88
C THR A 19 -10.81 6.20 8.81
N TYR A 20 -10.58 7.27 8.05
CA TYR A 20 -9.57 7.37 7.00
C TYR A 20 -8.18 6.88 7.44
N GLU A 21 -7.82 7.09 8.71
CA GLU A 21 -6.55 6.63 9.30
C GLU A 21 -6.43 5.11 9.37
N ASP A 22 -7.51 4.39 9.67
CA ASP A 22 -7.50 2.92 9.71
C ASP A 22 -7.33 2.34 8.30
N ILE A 23 -7.89 3.01 7.30
CA ILE A 23 -7.72 2.64 5.89
C ILE A 23 -6.27 2.85 5.47
N ILE A 24 -5.67 3.99 5.82
CA ILE A 24 -4.24 4.23 5.57
C ILE A 24 -3.38 3.16 6.24
N LEU A 25 -3.71 2.80 7.49
CA LEU A 25 -2.98 1.77 8.21
C LEU A 25 -3.12 0.40 7.54
N ASN A 26 -4.33 0.03 7.11
CA ASN A 26 -4.57 -1.22 6.41
C ASN A 26 -3.85 -1.26 5.06
N LEU A 27 -3.91 -0.17 4.27
CA LEU A 27 -3.19 -0.07 3.00
C LEU A 27 -1.68 -0.17 3.19
N ASN A 28 -1.11 0.51 4.19
CA ASN A 28 0.31 0.37 4.51
C ASN A 28 0.66 -1.08 4.87
N ASN A 29 -0.20 -1.80 5.60
CA ASN A 29 0.02 -3.21 5.93
C ASN A 29 -0.06 -4.12 4.69
N ILE A 30 -1.06 -3.91 3.83
CA ILE A 30 -1.25 -4.71 2.61
C ILE A 30 -0.07 -4.51 1.66
N LEU A 31 0.30 -3.25 1.37
CA LEU A 31 1.33 -2.94 0.37
C LEU A 31 2.74 -3.30 0.84
N ASN A 32 3.03 -3.24 2.14
CA ASN A 32 4.33 -3.66 2.68
C ASN A 32 4.41 -5.17 2.98
N THR A 33 3.32 -5.92 2.78
CA THR A 33 3.39 -7.38 2.87
C THR A 33 3.93 -7.95 1.56
N LYS A 34 4.96 -8.81 1.64
CA LYS A 34 5.47 -9.53 0.46
C LYS A 34 4.55 -10.69 0.11
N LYS A 35 4.16 -10.82 -1.17
CA LYS A 35 3.45 -12.01 -1.64
C LYS A 35 4.26 -13.27 -1.34
N ASN A 36 3.58 -14.36 -1.02
CA ASN A 36 4.15 -15.67 -0.69
C ASN A 36 5.05 -15.72 0.57
N TYR A 37 5.08 -14.66 1.39
CA TYR A 37 5.83 -14.64 2.64
C TYR A 37 4.89 -14.56 3.85
N GLY A 38 4.42 -15.72 4.32
CA GLY A 38 3.72 -15.86 5.61
C GLY A 38 2.23 -15.48 5.64
N SER A 39 1.57 -15.32 4.48
CA SER A 39 0.11 -15.20 4.36
C SER A 39 -0.48 -16.49 3.78
N LEU A 40 -1.61 -16.96 4.32
CA LEU A 40 -2.40 -18.07 3.76
C LEU A 40 -3.16 -17.67 2.48
N LEU A 41 -3.11 -16.40 2.09
CA LEU A 41 -3.76 -15.84 0.91
C LEU A 41 -2.71 -15.64 -0.19
N GLU A 42 -2.78 -16.47 -1.24
CA GLU A 42 -1.82 -16.48 -2.37
C GLU A 42 -1.69 -15.13 -3.09
N ASP A 43 -2.74 -14.31 -3.06
CA ASP A 43 -2.80 -13.02 -3.74
C ASP A 43 -2.51 -11.79 -2.85
N PHE A 44 -2.18 -11.99 -1.58
CA PHE A 44 -1.99 -10.90 -0.61
C PHE A 44 -0.57 -10.33 -0.62
N GLY A 45 -0.44 -9.04 -0.94
CA GLY A 45 0.82 -8.30 -0.87
C GLY A 45 1.30 -7.75 -2.21
N ILE A 46 2.55 -7.28 -2.25
CA ILE A 46 3.24 -6.81 -3.46
C ILE A 46 4.33 -7.82 -3.85
N ARG A 47 4.55 -8.02 -5.16
CA ARG A 47 5.63 -8.88 -5.67
C ARG A 47 6.99 -8.25 -5.42
N ASP A 48 8.06 -9.03 -5.52
CA ASP A 48 9.40 -8.45 -5.42
C ASP A 48 9.67 -7.58 -6.66
N LEU A 49 9.79 -6.27 -6.45
CA LEU A 49 9.97 -5.30 -7.52
C LEU A 49 11.44 -5.16 -7.94
N ASN A 50 12.37 -5.80 -7.23
CA ASN A 50 13.79 -5.84 -7.60
C ASN A 50 14.06 -6.60 -8.92
N GLU A 51 13.09 -7.36 -9.41
CA GLU A 51 13.20 -8.10 -10.68
C GLU A 51 13.07 -7.19 -11.91
N PHE A 52 12.66 -5.92 -11.74
CA PHE A 52 12.43 -5.00 -12.85
C PHE A 52 13.54 -3.96 -12.98
N ASN A 53 14.23 -3.95 -14.13
CA ASN A 53 15.34 -3.02 -14.42
C ASN A 53 14.88 -1.65 -14.98
N ASN A 54 13.59 -1.42 -15.18
CA ASN A 54 13.07 -0.20 -15.81
C ASN A 54 12.04 0.50 -14.90
N LYS A 55 12.29 1.77 -14.61
CA LYS A 55 11.43 2.66 -13.79
C LYS A 55 9.99 2.68 -14.28
N GLU A 56 9.77 2.80 -15.59
CA GLU A 56 8.42 2.80 -16.19
C GLU A 56 7.70 1.45 -16.03
N GLY A 57 8.46 0.35 -16.08
CA GLY A 57 7.94 -0.99 -15.82
C GLY A 57 7.52 -1.16 -14.37
N ILE A 58 8.35 -0.71 -13.43
CA ILE A 58 8.04 -0.72 -11.99
C ILE A 58 6.78 0.10 -11.72
N ILE A 59 6.69 1.31 -12.26
CA ILE A 59 5.52 2.19 -12.10
C ILE A 59 4.24 1.46 -12.53
N ARG A 60 4.21 0.87 -13.73
CA ARG A 60 3.03 0.18 -14.25
C ARG A 60 2.62 -1.01 -13.38
N ILE A 61 3.59 -1.80 -12.93
CA ILE A 61 3.33 -2.98 -12.13
C ILE A 61 2.83 -2.58 -10.74
N VAL A 62 3.49 -1.61 -10.10
CA VAL A 62 3.06 -1.05 -8.82
C VAL A 62 1.62 -0.54 -8.92
N MET A 63 1.28 0.24 -9.95
CA MET A 63 -0.09 0.73 -10.14
C MET A 63 -1.10 -0.42 -10.26
N GLN A 64 -0.82 -1.42 -11.08
CA GLN A 64 -1.70 -2.58 -11.26
C GLN A 64 -1.87 -3.39 -9.98
N GLU A 65 -0.79 -3.62 -9.23
CA GLU A 65 -0.85 -4.37 -7.98
C GLU A 65 -1.54 -3.59 -6.87
N VAL A 66 -1.33 -2.28 -6.79
CA VAL A 66 -2.01 -1.42 -5.83
C VAL A 66 -3.51 -1.41 -6.08
N VAL A 67 -3.95 -1.26 -7.33
CA VAL A 67 -5.38 -1.34 -7.68
C VAL A 67 -5.95 -2.71 -7.31
N LYS A 68 -5.30 -3.81 -7.72
CA LYS A 68 -5.77 -5.17 -7.40
C LYS A 68 -5.88 -5.38 -5.89
N ASN A 69 -4.88 -4.97 -5.13
CA ASN A 69 -4.87 -5.13 -3.68
C ASN A 69 -5.94 -4.28 -2.99
N ILE A 70 -6.14 -3.03 -3.41
CA ILE A 70 -7.19 -2.16 -2.88
C ILE A 70 -8.57 -2.76 -3.15
N GLU A 71 -8.85 -3.14 -4.41
CA GLU A 71 -10.15 -3.72 -4.79
C GLU A 71 -10.44 -5.04 -4.05
N THR A 72 -9.40 -5.84 -3.79
CA THR A 72 -9.55 -7.16 -3.15
C THR A 72 -9.65 -7.05 -1.62
N TYR A 73 -8.86 -6.18 -1.00
CA TYR A 73 -8.66 -6.18 0.46
C TYR A 73 -9.18 -4.92 1.17
N GLU A 74 -9.52 -3.86 0.43
CA GLU A 74 -10.11 -2.63 0.98
C GLU A 74 -11.30 -2.15 0.11
N PRO A 75 -12.40 -2.92 0.02
CA PRO A 75 -13.54 -2.59 -0.84
C PRO A 75 -14.28 -1.31 -0.44
N ARG A 76 -13.97 -0.74 0.74
CA ARG A 76 -14.51 0.55 1.19
C ARG A 76 -13.92 1.72 0.40
N LEU A 77 -12.75 1.52 -0.21
CA LEU A 77 -12.03 2.52 -0.96
C LEU A 77 -12.10 2.17 -2.45
N THR A 78 -12.74 3.03 -3.24
CA THR A 78 -12.78 2.88 -4.70
C THR A 78 -11.72 3.77 -5.32
N VAL A 79 -10.71 3.18 -5.97
CA VAL A 79 -9.71 3.94 -6.73
C VAL A 79 -10.37 4.53 -7.97
N GLN A 80 -10.31 5.85 -8.14
CA GLN A 80 -10.74 6.51 -9.37
C GLN A 80 -9.57 6.70 -10.33
N GLU A 81 -8.39 7.06 -9.80
CA GLU A 81 -7.25 7.40 -10.64
C GLU A 81 -5.94 7.29 -9.87
N ILE A 82 -4.87 6.90 -10.54
CA ILE A 82 -3.51 6.89 -9.99
C ILE A 82 -2.59 7.63 -10.95
N GLU A 83 -1.90 8.64 -10.44
CA GLU A 83 -0.91 9.41 -11.18
C GLU A 83 0.47 9.19 -10.55
N SER A 84 1.49 8.90 -11.36
CA SER A 84 2.88 8.97 -10.89
C SER A 84 3.31 10.43 -10.86
N VAL A 85 3.79 10.88 -9.71
CA VAL A 85 4.40 12.19 -9.53
C VAL A 85 5.91 12.00 -9.58
N ASP A 86 6.57 12.73 -10.46
CA ASP A 86 8.03 12.71 -10.52
C ASP A 86 8.59 13.21 -9.17
N SER A 87 9.24 12.30 -8.45
CA SER A 87 9.96 12.64 -7.24
C SER A 87 11.34 13.19 -7.61
N LYS A 88 11.89 14.04 -6.75
CA LYS A 88 13.26 14.57 -6.91
C LYS A 88 14.34 13.49 -6.77
N SER A 89 13.99 12.31 -6.26
CA SER A 89 14.92 11.21 -6.01
C SER A 89 14.76 10.14 -7.08
N LEU A 90 15.88 9.72 -7.67
CA LEU A 90 15.90 8.63 -8.67
C LEU A 90 15.38 7.30 -8.12
N PHE A 91 15.40 7.14 -6.79
CA PHE A 91 15.05 5.91 -6.10
C PHE A 91 13.69 5.94 -5.41
N GLN A 92 13.00 7.08 -5.42
CA GLN A 92 11.67 7.20 -4.85
C GLN A 92 10.67 7.47 -5.96
N LEU A 93 9.58 6.71 -5.95
CA LEU A 93 8.44 6.89 -6.84
C LEU A 93 7.29 7.43 -6.02
N SER A 94 6.86 8.64 -6.33
CA SER A 94 5.69 9.22 -5.70
C SER A 94 4.47 8.97 -6.58
N PHE A 95 3.35 8.69 -5.96
CA PHE A 95 2.09 8.41 -6.60
C PHE A 95 0.99 9.18 -5.88
N LYS A 96 0.06 9.74 -6.65
CA LYS A 96 -1.14 10.36 -6.14
C LYS A 96 -2.33 9.50 -6.55
N ILE A 97 -3.01 8.94 -5.55
CA ILE A 97 -4.15 8.06 -5.73
C ILE A 97 -5.41 8.89 -5.41
N ARG A 98 -6.25 9.13 -6.40
CA ARG A 98 -7.60 9.68 -6.20
C ARG A 98 -8.54 8.53 -5.92
N CYS A 99 -9.26 8.61 -4.81
CA CYS A 99 -10.17 7.55 -4.38
C CYS A 99 -11.46 8.12 -3.80
N VAL A 100 -12.51 7.31 -3.78
CA VAL A 100 -13.77 7.60 -3.10
C VAL A 100 -13.90 6.68 -1.91
N LEU A 101 -14.17 7.27 -0.75
CA LEU A 101 -14.50 6.58 0.48
C LEU A 101 -15.90 6.98 0.90
N LYS A 102 -16.86 6.04 0.91
CA LYS A 102 -18.25 6.31 1.33
C LYS A 102 -18.84 7.59 0.71
N ASP A 103 -18.72 7.71 -0.61
CA ASP A 103 -19.17 8.86 -1.42
C ASP A 103 -18.38 10.17 -1.24
N GLU A 104 -17.36 10.20 -0.37
CA GLU A 104 -16.43 11.32 -0.27
C GLU A 104 -15.22 11.13 -1.17
N LYS A 105 -14.97 12.10 -2.06
CA LYS A 105 -13.74 12.16 -2.85
C LYS A 105 -12.57 12.55 -1.97
N ARG A 106 -11.55 11.69 -1.93
CA ARG A 106 -10.31 11.86 -1.17
C ARG A 106 -9.12 11.64 -2.10
N SER A 107 -7.97 12.20 -1.74
CA SER A 107 -6.72 11.92 -2.43
C SER A 107 -5.69 11.44 -1.43
N LEU A 108 -5.09 10.30 -1.71
CA LEU A 108 -4.00 9.69 -0.97
C LEU A 108 -2.69 9.93 -1.69
N ASN A 109 -1.62 10.18 -0.94
CA ASN A 109 -0.27 10.23 -1.49
C ASN A 109 0.46 8.96 -1.07
N MET A 110 0.95 8.20 -2.05
CA MET A 110 1.74 7.01 -1.83
C MET A 110 3.16 7.26 -2.31
N VAL A 111 4.15 6.94 -1.49
CA VAL A 111 5.56 6.97 -1.86
C VAL A 111 6.09 5.55 -1.80
N PHE A 112 6.71 5.11 -2.88
CA PHE A 112 7.42 3.85 -2.96
C PHE A 112 8.93 4.12 -2.96
N ASP A 113 9.63 3.55 -1.99
CA ASP A 113 11.09 3.56 -1.94
C ASP A 113 11.62 2.27 -2.56
N SER A 114 12.25 2.39 -3.73
CA SER A 114 12.78 1.24 -4.47
C SER A 114 14.00 0.61 -3.80
N ILE A 115 14.75 1.34 -2.97
CA ILE A 115 15.92 0.81 -2.26
C ILE A 115 15.45 -0.04 -1.08
N MET A 116 14.49 0.49 -0.32
CA MET A 116 13.94 -0.21 0.85
C MET A 116 12.85 -1.22 0.48
N ASN A 117 12.38 -1.20 -0.78
CA ASN A 117 11.21 -1.94 -1.28
C ASN A 117 10.01 -1.78 -0.32
N SER A 118 9.73 -0.54 0.05
CA SER A 118 8.71 -0.18 1.03
C SER A 118 7.76 0.89 0.50
N PHE A 119 6.52 0.83 0.98
CA PHE A 119 5.46 1.77 0.64
C PHE A 119 5.13 2.62 1.86
N LEU A 120 4.88 3.92 1.63
CA LEU A 120 4.40 4.85 2.63
C LEU A 120 3.20 5.61 2.09
N ILE A 121 2.04 5.45 2.72
CA ILE A 121 0.82 6.19 2.37
C ILE A 121 0.55 7.27 3.42
N ASN A 122 0.28 8.50 2.96
CA ASN A 122 -0.09 9.67 3.74
C ASN A 122 -1.42 10.29 3.26
#